data_AF-A0AB36BLF7-F1
#
_entry.id   AF-A0AB36BLF7-F1
#
_cell.length_a   1.000
_cell.length_b   1.000
_cell.length_c   1.000
_cell.angle_alpha   90.00
_cell.angle_beta   90.00
_cell.angle_gamma   90.00
#
_symmetry.space_group_name_H-M   'P 1'
#
loop_
_entity.id
_entity.type
_entity.pdbx_description
1 polymer ?
#
loop_
_entity_poly.entity_id
_entity_poly.type
_entity_poly.pdbx_seq_one_letter_code
_entity_poly.pdbx_strand_id
1 'polypeptide(L)'
;MRTKTQKNLTISKTKSENIFSFITKEVSPKILSEYMHFGKTKTFDLRKELNSTRHSYENSSNPSFDALAKHLTLEEINQIINLYNDYIQNPESYIKRRKTPEENIKKQHKVIKKHMDAMNLNYSKPNESDEKGV
;
A
#
# COMPACT_ATOMS: atom_id res chain seq x y z
N MET A 1 37.15 -13.82 -23.70
CA MET A 1 35.86 -13.42 -23.07
C MET A 1 36.13 -12.98 -21.65
N ARG A 2 35.77 -11.75 -21.26
CA ARG A 2 35.83 -11.29 -19.86
C ARG A 2 34.43 -11.47 -19.27
N THR A 3 34.16 -12.59 -18.63
CA THR A 3 32.90 -12.79 -17.90
C THR A 3 32.98 -11.95 -16.63
N LYS A 4 32.45 -10.72 -16.67
CA LYS A 4 32.24 -9.93 -15.46
C LYS A 4 31.22 -10.68 -14.61
N THR A 5 31.67 -11.54 -13.71
CA THR A 5 30.80 -12.21 -12.74
C THR A 5 30.15 -11.10 -11.90
N GLN A 6 28.84 -10.95 -11.98
CA GLN A 6 28.13 -10.06 -11.06
C GLN A 6 28.42 -10.53 -9.64
N LYS A 7 28.88 -9.62 -8.78
CA LYS A 7 29.01 -9.93 -7.35
C LYS A 7 27.65 -10.36 -6.84
N ASN A 8 27.61 -11.49 -6.12
CA ASN A 8 26.40 -11.93 -5.43
C ASN A 8 25.92 -10.79 -4.52
N LEU A 9 24.65 -10.42 -4.65
CA LEU A 9 24.05 -9.45 -3.75
C LEU A 9 23.99 -10.08 -2.37
N THR A 10 24.66 -9.47 -1.39
CA THR A 10 24.59 -9.91 0.00
C THR A 10 24.13 -8.74 0.85
N ILE A 11 22.97 -8.89 1.50
CA ILE A 11 22.43 -7.92 2.44
C ILE A 11 22.54 -8.53 3.84
N SER A 12 22.87 -7.71 4.84
CA SER A 12 22.90 -8.18 6.23
C SER A 12 21.51 -8.67 6.66
N LYS A 13 21.48 -9.67 7.54
CA LYS A 13 20.23 -10.28 8.03
C LYS A 13 19.27 -9.25 8.60
N THR A 14 19.75 -8.41 9.51
CA THR A 14 18.97 -7.34 10.14
C THR A 14 18.39 -6.36 9.12
N LYS A 15 19.19 -5.95 8.13
CA LYS A 15 18.72 -5.03 7.08
C LYS A 15 17.64 -5.68 6.21
N SER A 16 17.80 -6.97 5.91
CA SER A 16 16.82 -7.75 5.13
C SER A 16 15.49 -7.89 5.87
N GLU A 17 15.54 -8.17 7.18
CA GLU A 17 14.35 -8.24 8.04
C GLU A 17 13.62 -6.91 8.15
N ASN A 18 14.36 -5.81 8.30
CA ASN A 18 13.78 -4.46 8.36
C ASN A 18 13.10 -4.08 7.05
N ILE A 19 13.76 -4.33 5.91
CA ILE A 19 13.19 -4.07 4.58
C ILE A 19 11.94 -4.93 4.36
N PHE A 20 12.00 -6.22 4.72
CA PHE A 20 10.85 -7.11 4.64
C PHE A 20 9.65 -6.62 5.47
N SER A 21 9.90 -6.23 6.73
CA SER A 21 8.86 -5.67 7.61
C SER A 21 8.32 -4.35 7.05
N PHE A 22 9.18 -3.50 6.50
CA PHE A 22 8.78 -2.25 5.88
C PHE A 22 7.80 -2.47 4.72
N ILE A 23 8.12 -3.38 3.79
CA ILE A 23 7.27 -3.69 2.63
C ILE A 23 5.92 -4.28 3.06
N THR A 24 5.94 -5.20 4.04
CA THR A 24 4.75 -5.98 4.41
C THR A 24 3.82 -5.22 5.34
N LYS A 25 4.36 -4.47 6.31
CA LYS A 25 3.59 -3.88 7.43
C LYS A 25 3.54 -2.35 7.39
N GLU A 26 4.69 -1.70 7.23
CA GLU A 26 4.81 -0.25 7.45
C GLU A 26 4.31 0.56 6.25
N VAL A 27 4.87 0.30 5.06
CA VAL A 27 4.57 1.09 3.87
C VAL A 27 3.15 0.81 3.37
N SER A 28 2.44 1.86 2.95
CA SER A 28 1.13 1.66 2.33
C SER A 28 1.27 0.98 0.96
N PRO A 29 0.37 0.03 0.58
CA PRO A 29 0.41 -0.60 -0.73
C PRO A 29 0.34 0.41 -1.88
N LYS A 30 -0.34 1.52 -1.66
CA LYS A 30 -0.47 2.61 -2.63
C LYS A 30 0.89 3.27 -2.91
N ILE A 31 1.60 3.70 -1.87
CA ILE A 31 2.93 4.32 -2.01
C ILE A 31 3.91 3.34 -2.68
N LEU A 32 3.89 2.07 -2.25
CA LEU A 32 4.74 1.04 -2.86
C LEU A 32 4.41 0.83 -4.34
N SER A 33 3.13 0.80 -4.71
CA SER A 33 2.71 0.66 -6.12
C SER A 33 3.14 1.85 -6.99
N GLU A 34 3.05 3.07 -6.45
CA GLU A 34 3.44 4.30 -7.14
C GLU A 34 4.96 4.36 -7.33
N TYR A 35 5.73 4.05 -6.28
CA TYR A 35 7.19 4.11 -6.32
C TYR A 35 7.82 3.00 -7.18
N MET A 36 7.24 1.80 -7.17
CA MET A 36 7.73 0.66 -7.96
C MET A 36 7.15 0.63 -9.38
N HIS A 37 6.25 1.56 -9.72
CA HIS A 37 5.47 1.53 -10.96
C HIS A 37 4.71 0.20 -11.18
N PHE A 38 4.30 -0.44 -10.08
CA PHE A 38 3.51 -1.67 -10.11
C PHE A 38 2.01 -1.36 -10.17
N GLY A 39 1.26 -2.22 -10.85
CA GLY A 39 -0.19 -2.23 -10.72
C GLY A 39 -0.60 -2.62 -9.28
N LYS A 40 -1.74 -2.10 -8.81
CA LYS A 40 -2.27 -2.37 -7.46
C LYS A 40 -2.36 -3.87 -7.14
N THR A 41 -2.81 -4.66 -8.11
CA THR A 41 -2.92 -6.13 -8.00
C THR A 41 -1.55 -6.76 -7.80
N LYS A 42 -0.58 -6.43 -8.66
CA LYS A 42 0.81 -6.92 -8.55
C LYS A 42 1.42 -6.59 -7.19
N THR A 43 1.20 -5.38 -6.67
CA THR A 43 1.71 -5.00 -5.34
C THR A 43 1.07 -5.81 -4.20
N PHE A 44 -0.23 -6.12 -4.32
CA PHE A 44 -0.92 -6.93 -3.33
C PHE A 44 -0.44 -8.39 -3.35
N ASP A 45 -0.36 -8.98 -4.55
CA ASP A 45 0.10 -10.35 -4.75
C ASP A 45 1.55 -10.52 -4.27
N LEU A 46 2.44 -9.58 -4.62
CA LEU A 46 3.82 -9.55 -4.12
C LEU A 46 3.89 -9.63 -2.59
N ARG A 47 3.09 -8.85 -1.86
CA ARG A 47 3.11 -8.88 -0.39
C ARG A 47 2.64 -10.22 0.16
N LYS A 48 1.65 -10.82 -0.47
CA LYS A 48 1.14 -12.14 -0.08
C LYS A 48 2.22 -13.20 -0.32
N GLU A 49 2.81 -13.19 -1.51
CA GLU A 49 3.86 -14.13 -1.93
C GLU A 49 5.13 -14.02 -1.08
N LEU A 50 5.55 -12.80 -0.73
CA LEU A 50 6.68 -12.55 0.17
C LEU A 50 6.46 -13.21 1.54
N ASN A 51 5.26 -13.09 2.12
CA ASN A 51 4.95 -13.73 3.39
C ASN A 51 4.94 -15.25 3.28
N SER A 52 4.31 -15.80 2.25
CA SER A 52 4.28 -17.26 2.02
C SER A 52 5.67 -17.84 1.80
N THR A 53 6.51 -17.14 1.02
CA THR A 53 7.84 -17.64 0.63
C THR A 53 8.83 -17.54 1.77
N ARG A 54 8.71 -16.52 2.62
CA ARG A 54 9.51 -16.42 3.84
C ARG A 54 9.30 -17.64 4.75
N HIS A 55 8.07 -18.16 4.85
CA HIS A 55 7.79 -19.39 5.58
C HIS A 55 8.50 -20.61 4.97
N SER A 56 8.54 -20.71 3.63
CA SER A 56 9.25 -21.80 2.94
C SER A 56 10.77 -21.77 3.18
N TYR A 57 11.34 -20.61 3.47
CA TYR A 57 12.77 -20.44 3.75
C TYR A 57 13.11 -20.37 5.25
N GLU A 58 12.21 -20.75 6.16
CA GLU A 58 12.43 -20.63 7.62
C GLU A 58 13.75 -21.23 8.12
N ASN A 59 14.22 -22.31 7.49
CA ASN A 59 15.47 -22.99 7.85
C ASN A 59 16.73 -22.38 7.19
N SER A 60 16.59 -21.34 6.39
CA SER A 60 17.71 -20.63 5.77
C SER A 60 18.40 -19.69 6.75
N SER A 61 19.62 -19.28 6.43
CA SER A 61 20.37 -18.31 7.24
C SER A 61 19.70 -16.92 7.25
N ASN A 62 19.06 -16.53 6.13
CA ASN A 62 18.41 -15.24 5.94
C ASN A 62 17.09 -15.36 5.14
N PRO A 63 16.01 -15.86 5.78
CA PRO A 63 14.73 -16.12 5.12
C PRO A 63 14.10 -14.89 4.48
N SER A 64 14.32 -13.72 5.10
CA SER A 64 13.82 -12.44 4.60
C SER A 64 14.50 -12.05 3.29
N PHE A 65 15.83 -12.23 3.20
CA PHE A 65 16.55 -11.96 1.95
C PHE A 65 16.20 -12.96 0.86
N ASP A 66 16.10 -14.24 1.19
CA ASP A 66 15.78 -15.28 0.20
C ASP A 66 14.37 -15.08 -0.38
N ALA A 67 13.40 -14.69 0.44
CA ALA A 67 12.07 -14.32 -0.03
C ALA A 67 12.10 -13.07 -0.94
N LEU A 68 12.87 -12.04 -0.59
CA LEU A 68 13.04 -10.84 -1.43
C LEU A 68 13.70 -11.17 -2.77
N ALA A 69 14.81 -11.92 -2.74
CA ALA A 69 15.56 -12.31 -3.92
C ALA A 69 14.78 -13.25 -4.85
N LYS A 70 13.83 -14.03 -4.31
CA LYS A 70 12.97 -14.90 -5.10
C LYS A 70 11.94 -14.14 -5.93
N HIS A 71 11.42 -13.03 -5.41
CA HIS A 71 10.28 -12.30 -5.98
C HIS A 71 10.64 -10.97 -6.63
N LEU A 72 11.83 -10.45 -6.35
CA LEU A 72 12.27 -9.15 -6.83
C LEU A 72 13.60 -9.27 -7.56
N THR A 73 13.71 -8.51 -8.64
CA THR A 73 14.97 -8.30 -9.33
C THR A 73 15.93 -7.44 -8.51
N LEU A 74 17.21 -7.45 -8.85
CA LEU A 74 18.21 -6.60 -8.21
C LEU A 74 17.85 -5.11 -8.28
N GLU A 75 17.30 -4.66 -9.40
CA GLU A 75 16.87 -3.28 -9.59
C GLU A 75 15.72 -2.92 -8.65
N GLU A 76 14.71 -3.78 -8.57
CA GLU A 76 13.55 -3.61 -7.69
C GLU A 76 13.97 -3.62 -6.21
N ILE A 77 14.93 -4.47 -5.82
CA ILE A 77 15.50 -4.48 -4.46
C ILE A 77 16.19 -3.14 -4.17
N ASN A 78 16.97 -2.59 -5.10
CA ASN A 78 17.62 -1.29 -4.93
C ASN A 78 16.60 -0.15 -4.79
N GLN A 79 15.52 -0.15 -5.58
CA GLN A 79 14.43 0.82 -5.46
C GLN A 79 13.79 0.76 -4.07
N ILE A 80 13.48 -0.44 -3.58
CA ILE A 80 12.91 -0.62 -2.24
C ILE A 80 13.88 -0.16 -1.15
N ILE A 81 15.19 -0.41 -1.30
CA ILE A 81 16.20 0.10 -0.37
C ILE A 81 16.18 1.62 -0.32
N ASN A 82 16.07 2.29 -1.47
CA ASN A 82 15.97 3.75 -1.52
C ASN A 82 14.69 4.25 -0.83
N LEU A 83 13.56 3.61 -1.10
CA LEU A 83 12.29 3.91 -0.45
C LEU A 83 12.36 3.70 1.08
N TYR A 84 13.02 2.64 1.53
CA TYR A 84 13.23 2.36 2.95
C TYR A 84 14.16 3.38 3.61
N ASN A 85 15.22 3.81 2.92
CA ASN A 85 16.10 4.86 3.42
C ASN A 85 15.37 6.21 3.54
N ASP A 86 14.53 6.56 2.56
CA ASP A 86 13.70 7.76 2.64
C ASP A 86 12.69 7.67 3.78
N TYR A 87 12.10 6.49 4.02
CA TYR A 87 11.26 6.25 5.19
C TYR A 87 12.01 6.46 6.52
N ILE A 88 13.27 6.01 6.62
CA ILE A 88 14.10 6.25 7.82
C ILE A 88 14.37 7.75 8.01
N GLN A 89 14.61 8.48 6.93
CA GLN A 89 14.90 9.92 6.98
C GLN A 89 13.67 10.76 7.25
N ASN A 90 12.53 10.39 6.67
CA ASN A 90 11.28 11.16 6.68
C ASN A 90 10.07 10.29 7.07
N PRO A 91 10.03 9.72 8.27
CA PRO A 91 8.99 8.77 8.66
C PRO A 91 7.58 9.38 8.62
N GLU A 92 7.45 10.68 8.90
CA GLU A 92 6.17 11.41 8.92
C GLU A 92 5.39 11.34 7.61
N SER A 93 6.09 11.33 6.46
CA SER A 93 5.48 11.23 5.13
C SER A 93 4.80 9.90 4.87
N TYR A 94 5.16 8.86 5.64
CA TYR A 94 4.69 7.49 5.48
C TYR A 94 3.68 7.07 6.55
N ILE A 95 3.50 7.88 7.59
CA ILE A 95 2.44 7.68 8.58
C ILE A 95 1.09 7.80 7.86
N LYS A 96 0.32 6.70 7.83
CA LYS A 96 -1.07 6.73 7.35
C LYS A 96 -1.81 7.85 8.09
N ARG A 97 -2.14 8.95 7.40
CA ARG A 97 -3.07 9.96 7.92
C ARG A 97 -4.35 9.22 8.32
N ARG A 98 -4.61 9.12 9.62
CA ARG A 98 -5.91 8.65 10.11
C ARG A 98 -6.92 9.69 9.64
N LYS A 99 -7.79 9.31 8.69
CA LYS A 99 -8.88 10.19 8.27
C LYS A 99 -9.69 10.53 9.50
N THR A 100 -9.91 11.81 9.75
CA THR A 100 -10.78 12.24 10.84
C THR A 100 -12.22 11.76 10.54
N PRO A 101 -13.02 11.43 11.57
CA PRO A 101 -14.41 10.97 11.38
C PRO A 101 -15.24 11.89 10.47
N GLU A 102 -15.00 13.20 10.55
CA GLU A 102 -15.65 14.24 9.74
C GLU A 102 -15.41 14.09 8.23
N GLU A 103 -14.20 13.69 7.81
CA GLU A 103 -13.89 13.46 6.39
C GLU A 103 -14.64 12.25 5.83
N ASN A 104 -14.90 11.24 6.67
CA ASN A 104 -15.67 10.07 6.28
C ASN A 104 -17.15 10.41 6.14
N ILE A 105 -17.72 11.17 7.08
CA ILE A 105 -19.11 11.65 7.02
C ILE A 105 -19.34 12.49 5.75
N LYS A 106 -18.43 13.43 5.43
CA LYS A 106 -18.51 14.23 4.20
C LYS A 106 -18.47 13.38 2.92
N LYS A 107 -17.63 12.35 2.87
CA LYS A 107 -17.58 11.43 1.72
C LYS A 107 -18.84 10.60 1.58
N GLN A 108 -19.40 10.11 2.68
CA GLN A 108 -20.68 9.39 2.68
C GLN A 108 -21.81 10.28 2.18
N HIS A 109 -21.94 11.51 2.69
CA HIS A 109 -22.93 12.47 2.20
C HIS A 109 -22.79 12.77 0.70
N LYS A 110 -21.55 12.88 0.20
CA LYS A 110 -21.31 13.13 -1.23
C LYS A 110 -21.73 11.94 -2.11
N VAL A 111 -21.50 10.71 -1.63
CA VAL A 111 -21.95 9.49 -2.32
C VAL A 111 -23.46 9.36 -2.30
N ILE A 112 -24.10 9.58 -1.13
CA ILE A 112 -25.55 9.57 -0.98
C ILE A 112 -26.18 10.61 -1.90
N LYS A 113 -25.70 11.86 -1.88
CA LYS A 113 -26.20 12.93 -2.75
C LYS A 113 -26.10 12.55 -4.23
N LYS A 114 -24.96 12.04 -4.68
CA LYS A 114 -24.78 11.59 -6.06
C LYS A 114 -25.76 10.47 -6.44
N HIS A 115 -26.07 9.57 -5.51
CA HIS A 115 -27.03 8.49 -5.72
C HIS A 115 -28.47 9.02 -5.76
N MET A 116 -28.82 9.98 -4.90
CA MET A 116 -30.12 10.64 -4.88
C MET A 116 -30.37 11.46 -6.14
N ASP A 117 -29.38 12.24 -6.59
CA ASP A 117 -29.42 13.01 -7.83
C ASP A 117 -29.61 12.07 -9.05
N ALA A 118 -28.92 10.92 -9.06
CA ALA A 118 -29.04 9.93 -10.13
C ALA A 118 -30.40 9.21 -10.15
N MET A 119 -31.05 9.08 -8.99
CA MET A 119 -32.41 8.54 -8.88
C MET A 119 -33.50 9.61 -9.08
N ASN A 120 -33.12 10.86 -9.38
CA ASN A 120 -34.01 12.01 -9.47
C ASN A 120 -34.91 12.16 -8.21
N LEU A 121 -34.42 11.64 -7.08
CA LEU A 121 -35.04 11.77 -5.77
C LEU A 121 -34.63 13.13 -5.21
N ASN A 122 -35.11 14.19 -5.87
CA ASN A 122 -35.29 15.44 -5.16
C ASN A 122 -36.33 15.12 -4.08
N TYR A 123 -35.89 15.00 -2.83
CA TYR A 123 -36.83 15.17 -1.73
C TYR A 123 -37.50 16.51 -1.99
N SER A 124 -38.72 16.47 -2.52
CA SER A 124 -39.64 17.60 -2.38
C SER A 124 -39.56 17.94 -0.92
N LYS A 125 -39.11 19.18 -0.66
CA LYS A 125 -39.32 19.81 0.64
C LYS A 125 -40.76 19.48 1.04
N PRO A 126 -41.03 19.13 2.31
CA PRO A 126 -42.40 18.91 2.73
C PRO A 126 -43.22 20.08 2.22
N ASN A 127 -44.23 19.79 1.40
CA ASN A 127 -45.05 20.83 0.82
C ASN A 127 -45.60 21.63 1.99
N GLU A 128 -45.32 22.94 2.03
CA GLU A 128 -45.97 23.91 2.91
C GLU A 128 -47.45 24.10 2.50
N SER A 129 -48.18 23.00 2.32
CA SER A 129 -49.57 23.00 1.86
C SER A 129 -50.49 22.08 2.67
N ASP A 130 -50.09 21.68 3.88
CA ASP A 130 -51.00 21.10 4.89
C ASP A 130 -51.36 22.10 6.01
N GLU A 131 -51.15 23.40 5.78
CA GLU A 131 -51.84 24.47 6.51
C GLU A 131 -52.80 25.20 5.55
N LYS A 132 -53.97 24.60 5.29
CA LYS A 132 -55.28 25.26 5.13
C LYS A 132 -56.32 24.29 4.54
N GLY A 133 -57.33 23.99 5.35
CA GLY A 133 -58.55 23.26 4.98
C GLY A 133 -59.18 22.69 6.25
N VAL A 134 -59.90 23.52 7.03
CA VAL A 134 -61.38 23.55 7.08
C VAL A 134 -61.95 22.27 7.66
#